data_AF-A0A7S2HKR1-F1
#
_entry.id   AF-A0A7S2HKR1-F1
#
_cell.length_a   1.000
_cell.length_b   1.000
_cell.length_c   1.000
_cell.angle_alpha   90.00
_cell.angle_beta   90.00
_cell.angle_gamma   90.00
#
_symmetry.space_group_name_H-M   'P 1'
#
loop_
_entity.id
_entity.type
_entity.pdbx_description
1 polymer ?
#
loop_
_entity_poly.entity_id
_entity_poly.type
_entity_poly.pdbx_seq_one_letter_code
_entity_poly.pdbx_strand_id
1 'polypeptide(L)'
;RELPDGVLPAKALAAWCGRHSGQLREWALQHGAVLLRDCRILGAQDLALMTRSLGCESYDYVGGAAPRTELVPGIVFTSNESPPDQPIPFHHELAQAPTPPAYLLFH
;
A
#
# COMPACT_ATOMS: atom_id res chain seq x y z
N ARG A 1 8.43 7.81 15.99
CA ARG A 1 9.91 7.70 15.98
C ARG A 1 10.35 7.47 14.55
N GLU A 2 11.48 8.02 14.13
CA GLU A 2 12.02 7.84 12.77
C GLU A 2 12.35 6.37 12.49
N LEU A 3 12.35 5.99 11.20
CA LEU A 3 12.85 4.69 10.75
C LEU A 3 14.32 4.52 11.21
N PRO A 4 14.78 3.30 11.52
CA PRO A 4 16.20 3.07 11.79
C PRO A 4 17.09 3.59 10.66
N ASP A 5 18.26 4.13 11.00
CA ASP A 5 19.19 4.72 10.03
C ASP A 5 19.65 3.72 8.97
N GLY A 6 19.76 4.21 7.73
CA GLY A 6 20.22 3.45 6.57
C GLY A 6 19.11 2.75 5.78
N VAL A 7 19.47 2.20 4.63
CA VAL A 7 18.50 1.55 3.74
C VAL A 7 17.98 0.26 4.35
N LEU A 8 16.70 0.22 4.73
CA LEU A 8 16.10 -0.93 5.41
C LEU A 8 15.73 -2.06 4.43
N PRO A 9 16.23 -3.29 4.63
CA PRO A 9 15.75 -4.46 3.88
C PRO A 9 14.27 -4.73 4.15
N ALA A 10 13.54 -5.27 3.17
CA ALA A 10 12.10 -5.56 3.27
C ALA A 10 11.69 -6.28 4.56
N LYS A 11 12.45 -7.29 5.00
CA LYS A 11 12.16 -8.01 6.26
C LYS A 11 12.28 -7.14 7.51
N ALA A 12 13.30 -6.27 7.56
CA ALA A 12 13.49 -5.34 8.66
C ALA A 12 12.41 -4.26 8.66
N LEU A 13 12.05 -3.76 7.47
CA LEU A 13 10.94 -2.82 7.30
C LEU A 13 9.61 -3.43 7.75
N ALA A 14 9.26 -4.64 7.30
CA ALA A 14 8.04 -5.32 7.71
C ALA A 14 7.99 -5.53 9.23
N ALA A 15 9.10 -5.95 9.85
CA ALA A 15 9.17 -6.07 11.30
C ALA A 15 8.97 -4.71 12.01
N TRP A 16 9.49 -3.62 11.45
CA TRP A 16 9.28 -2.28 11.98
C TRP A 16 7.82 -1.82 11.80
N CYS A 17 7.25 -2.00 10.61
CA CYS A 17 5.86 -1.66 10.30
C CYS A 17 4.88 -2.40 11.22
N GLY A 18 5.09 -3.69 11.47
CA GLY A 18 4.24 -4.45 12.39
C GLY A 18 4.29 -3.94 13.83
N ARG A 19 5.47 -3.57 14.33
CA ARG A 19 5.62 -2.98 15.68
C ARG A 19 4.98 -1.59 15.80
N HIS A 20 4.91 -0.84 14.71
CA HIS A 20 4.41 0.55 14.70
C HIS A 20 3.07 0.70 13.98
N SER A 21 2.36 -0.40 13.69
CA SER A 21 1.14 -0.38 12.87
C SER A 21 0.06 0.55 13.44
N GLY A 22 -0.11 0.59 14.76
CA GLY A 22 -1.02 1.53 15.44
C GLY A 22 -0.63 2.98 15.20
N GLN A 23 0.64 3.32 15.43
CA GLN A 23 1.17 4.67 15.20
C GLN A 23 1.08 5.09 13.73
N LEU A 24 1.34 4.17 12.79
CA LEU A 24 1.19 4.44 11.35
C LEU A 24 -0.26 4.77 10.99
N ARG A 25 -1.24 4.04 11.57
CA ARG A 25 -2.66 4.34 11.38
C ARG A 25 -3.07 5.66 12.01
N GLU A 26 -2.56 5.98 13.20
CA GLU A 26 -2.80 7.28 13.85
C GLU A 26 -2.27 8.43 13.01
N TRP A 27 -1.04 8.31 12.48
CA TRP A 27 -0.48 9.33 11.58
C TRP A 27 -1.23 9.42 10.26
N ALA A 28 -1.63 8.30 9.65
CA ALA A 28 -2.44 8.32 8.44
C ALA A 28 -3.80 9.00 8.68
N LEU A 29 -4.43 8.75 9.83
CA LEU A 29 -5.67 9.40 10.22
C LEU A 29 -5.48 10.91 10.44
N GLN A 30 -4.41 11.31 11.09
CA GLN A 30 -4.13 12.71 11.43
C GLN A 30 -3.65 13.54 10.22
N HIS A 31 -2.85 12.93 9.33
CA HIS A 31 -2.14 13.64 8.26
C HIS A 31 -2.60 13.26 6.85
N GLY A 32 -3.48 12.25 6.71
CA GLY A 32 -3.98 11.75 5.44
C GLY A 32 -3.08 10.71 4.74
N ALA A 33 -1.77 10.72 5.00
CA ALA A 33 -0.83 9.74 4.46
C ALA A 33 0.46 9.64 5.28
N VAL A 34 1.18 8.52 5.12
CA VAL A 34 2.53 8.32 5.67
C VAL A 34 3.48 7.88 4.56
N LEU A 35 4.62 8.57 4.45
CA LEU A 35 5.71 8.19 3.54
C LEU A 35 6.79 7.42 4.31
N LEU A 36 7.05 6.18 3.89
CA LEU A 36 8.21 5.41 4.34
C LEU A 36 9.32 5.56 3.30
N ARG A 37 10.41 6.25 3.67
CA ARG A 37 11.56 6.53 2.80
C ARG A 37 12.73 5.60 3.13
N ASP A 38 13.70 5.50 2.23
CA ASP A 38 14.96 4.77 2.42
C ASP A 38 14.74 3.28 2.71
N CYS A 39 13.78 2.71 1.98
CA CYS A 39 13.36 1.32 2.09
C CYS A 39 13.80 0.54 0.84
N ARG A 40 14.36 -0.65 1.03
CA ARG A 40 14.72 -1.58 -0.06
C ARG A 40 13.60 -2.58 -0.27
N ILE A 41 12.58 -2.15 -1.02
CA ILE A 41 11.55 -3.02 -1.60
C ILE A 41 11.97 -3.25 -3.06
N LEU A 42 12.23 -4.50 -3.43
CA LEU A 42 12.76 -4.87 -4.75
C LEU A 42 11.69 -5.45 -5.69
N GLY A 43 10.48 -5.67 -5.19
CA GLY A 43 9.38 -6.21 -5.98
C GLY A 43 8.14 -6.54 -5.16
N ALA A 44 7.17 -7.16 -5.83
CA ALA A 44 5.84 -7.39 -5.27
C ALA A 44 5.82 -8.24 -4.00
N GLN A 45 6.74 -9.21 -3.85
CA GLN A 45 6.82 -10.05 -2.65
C GLN A 45 7.29 -9.28 -1.42
N ASP A 46 8.23 -8.34 -1.59
CA ASP A 46 8.70 -7.47 -0.51
C ASP A 46 7.58 -6.52 -0.06
N LEU A 47 6.84 -5.95 -1.02
CA LEU A 47 5.66 -5.13 -0.73
C LEU A 47 4.60 -5.94 0.02
N ALA A 48 4.28 -7.15 -0.44
CA ALA A 48 3.31 -8.03 0.22
C ALA A 48 3.73 -8.38 1.66
N LEU A 49 5.03 -8.62 1.90
CA LEU A 49 5.56 -8.86 3.24
C LEU A 49 5.33 -7.66 4.16
N MET A 50 5.58 -6.45 3.67
CA MET A 50 5.34 -5.22 4.41
C MET A 50 3.85 -4.98 4.65
N THR A 51 3.01 -5.12 3.63
CA THR A 51 1.54 -4.95 3.74
C THR A 51 0.95 -5.89 4.80
N ARG A 52 1.33 -7.18 4.78
CA ARG A 52 0.86 -8.16 5.80
C ARG A 52 1.27 -7.76 7.22
N SER A 53 2.43 -7.15 7.38
CA SER A 53 2.93 -6.76 8.71
C SER A 53 2.10 -5.66 9.36
N LEU A 54 1.39 -4.82 8.58
CA LEU A 54 0.56 -3.74 9.11
C LEU A 54 -0.71 -4.25 9.80
N GLY A 55 -1.11 -5.51 9.53
CA GLY A 55 -2.29 -6.12 10.12
C GLY A 55 -3.60 -5.45 9.72
N CYS A 56 -3.64 -4.81 8.55
CA CYS A 56 -4.89 -4.32 7.96
C CYS A 56 -5.70 -5.50 7.40
N GLU A 57 -7.02 -5.37 7.39
CA GLU A 57 -7.90 -6.34 6.75
C GLU A 57 -7.61 -6.41 5.25
N SER A 58 -7.58 -7.61 4.69
CA SER A 58 -7.48 -7.80 3.24
C SER A 58 -8.73 -7.25 2.58
N TYR A 59 -8.54 -6.55 1.46
CA TYR A 59 -9.63 -6.04 0.65
C TYR A 59 -9.77 -6.89 -0.60
N ASP A 60 -10.91 -7.56 -0.74
CA ASP A 60 -11.23 -8.31 -1.96
C ASP A 60 -11.55 -7.31 -3.07
N TYR A 61 -10.63 -7.17 -4.03
CA TYR A 61 -10.82 -6.27 -5.17
C TYR A 61 -11.91 -6.81 -6.11
N VAL A 62 -13.15 -6.43 -5.84
CA VAL A 62 -14.34 -6.83 -6.58
C VAL A 62 -14.99 -5.59 -7.20
N GLY A 63 -15.28 -5.65 -8.51
CA GLY A 63 -16.05 -4.59 -9.20
C GLY A 63 -15.24 -3.36 -9.64
N GLY A 64 -13.91 -3.42 -9.64
CA GLY A 64 -13.08 -2.36 -10.21
C GLY A 64 -13.21 -2.28 -11.74
N ALA A 65 -13.34 -1.06 -12.27
CA ALA A 65 -13.50 -0.83 -13.71
C ALA A 65 -12.18 -0.94 -14.50
N ALA A 66 -11.04 -0.74 -13.84
CA ALA A 66 -9.72 -0.84 -14.45
C ALA A 66 -9.18 -2.28 -14.36
N PRO A 67 -8.65 -2.84 -15.46
CA PRO A 67 -7.93 -4.11 -15.41
C PRO A 67 -6.72 -3.96 -14.49
N ARG A 68 -6.50 -4.98 -13.66
CA ARG A 68 -5.31 -5.09 -12.80
C ARG A 68 -4.75 -6.50 -12.93
N THR A 69 -3.43 -6.59 -13.00
CA THR A 69 -2.70 -7.86 -12.93
C THR A 69 -2.36 -8.13 -11.47
N GLU A 70 -2.77 -9.30 -10.98
CA GLU A 70 -2.41 -9.78 -9.65
C GLU A 70 -0.97 -10.29 -9.65
N LEU A 71 -0.09 -9.64 -8.89
CA LEU A 71 1.33 -9.99 -8.77
C LEU A 71 1.60 -10.87 -7.54
N VAL A 72 0.82 -10.67 -6.47
CA VAL A 72 0.78 -11.55 -5.30
C VAL A 72 -0.68 -11.77 -4.91
N PRO A 73 -1.14 -13.03 -4.81
CA PRO A 73 -2.54 -13.36 -4.56
C PRO A 73 -3.17 -12.59 -3.39
N GLY A 74 -4.26 -11.88 -3.68
CA GLY A 74 -5.11 -11.15 -2.74
C GLY A 74 -4.46 -9.92 -2.09
N ILE A 75 -3.30 -9.44 -2.56
CA ILE A 75 -2.56 -8.40 -1.83
C ILE A 75 -1.80 -7.38 -2.66
N VAL A 76 -1.16 -7.78 -3.76
CA VAL A 76 -0.40 -6.84 -4.61
C VAL A 76 -0.84 -6.97 -6.05
N PHE A 77 -1.26 -5.84 -6.61
CA PHE A 77 -1.78 -5.71 -7.95
C PHE A 77 -1.06 -4.57 -8.68
N THR A 78 -1.05 -4.60 -10.01
CA THR A 78 -0.73 -3.40 -10.80
C THR A 78 -1.79 -2.31 -10.57
N SER A 79 -1.42 -1.04 -10.77
CA SER A 79 -2.27 0.12 -10.43
C SER A 79 -3.18 0.55 -11.58
N ASN A 80 -2.59 0.98 -12.70
CA ASN A 80 -3.28 1.54 -13.86
C ASN A 80 -2.60 1.08 -15.16
N GLU A 81 -3.40 0.77 -16.17
CA GLU A 81 -2.94 0.42 -17.53
C GLU A 81 -3.34 1.47 -18.59
N SER A 82 -3.84 2.65 -18.17
CA SER A 82 -4.07 3.77 -19.09
C SER A 82 -2.77 4.20 -19.76
N PRO A 83 -2.83 4.71 -21.00
CA PRO A 83 -1.64 5.18 -21.71
C PRO A 83 -0.88 6.23 -20.89
N PRO A 84 0.48 6.24 -20.93
CA PRO A 84 1.31 7.07 -20.06
C PRO A 84 1.20 8.58 -20.32
N ASP A 85 0.66 8.98 -21.46
CA ASP A 85 0.37 10.36 -21.85
C ASP A 85 -1.00 10.86 -21.35
N GLN A 86 -1.83 9.98 -20.80
CA GLN A 86 -3.17 10.33 -20.33
C GLN A 86 -3.16 10.67 -18.84
N PRO A 87 -3.71 11.84 -18.44
CA PRO A 87 -3.79 12.21 -17.04
C PRO A 87 -4.82 11.34 -16.32
N ILE A 88 -4.47 10.88 -15.12
CA ILE A 88 -5.42 10.23 -14.20
C ILE A 88 -6.09 11.33 -13.37
N PRO A 89 -7.43 11.49 -13.42
CA PRO A 89 -8.13 12.49 -12.62
C PRO A 89 -8.08 12.15 -11.13
N PHE A 90 -8.21 13.16 -10.27
CA PHE A 90 -8.34 12.93 -8.83
C PHE A 90 -9.61 12.13 -8.50
N HIS A 91 -9.47 11.13 -7.64
CA HIS A 91 -10.56 10.28 -7.19
C HIS A 91 -10.22 9.60 -5.85
N HIS A 92 -11.23 9.04 -5.19
CA HIS A 92 -11.03 8.00 -4.18
C HIS A 92 -11.08 6.64 -4.86
N GLU A 93 -10.20 5.72 -4.49
CA GLU A 93 -10.21 4.36 -5.03
C GLU A 93 -11.53 3.68 -4.71
N LEU A 94 -12.15 3.09 -5.75
CA LEU A 94 -13.47 2.44 -5.66
C LEU A 94 -14.53 3.31 -4.96
N ALA A 95 -14.54 4.63 -5.22
CA ALA A 95 -15.46 5.58 -4.58
C ALA A 95 -16.96 5.20 -4.71
N GLN A 96 -17.31 4.44 -5.74
CA GLN A 96 -18.68 3.99 -6.03
C GLN A 96 -18.97 2.58 -5.49
N ALA A 97 -18.00 1.88 -4.90
CA ALA A 97 -18.22 0.58 -4.28
C ALA A 97 -18.98 0.74 -2.95
N PRO A 98 -19.84 -0.23 -2.56
CA PRO A 98 -20.55 -0.18 -1.28
C PRO A 98 -19.62 -0.09 -0.06
N THR A 99 -18.45 -0.70 -0.18
CA THR A 99 -17.42 -0.74 0.86
C THR A 99 -16.08 -0.42 0.21
N PRO A 100 -15.65 0.85 0.10
CA PRO A 100 -14.34 1.22 -0.44
C PRO A 100 -13.21 0.84 0.53
N PRO A 101 -11.96 0.68 0.04
CA PRO A 101 -10.82 0.36 0.90
C PRO A 101 -10.51 1.51 1.87
N ALA A 102 -10.21 1.17 3.12
CA ALA A 102 -9.84 2.15 4.14
C ALA A 102 -8.42 2.70 3.95
N TYR A 103 -7.52 1.90 3.37
CA TYR A 103 -6.12 2.25 3.15
C TYR A 103 -5.65 1.75 1.79
N LEU A 104 -4.74 2.50 1.18
CA LEU A 104 -3.98 2.10 0.00
C LEU A 104 -2.50 2.24 0.25
N LEU A 105 -1.71 1.39 -0.40
CA LEU A 105 -0.27 1.41 -0.35
C LEU A 105 0.26 1.49 -1.78
N PHE A 106 1.26 2.34 -1.99
CA PHE A 106 1.94 2.52 -3.27
C PHE A 106 3.43 2.22 -3.09
N HIS A 107 4.04 1.62 -4.12
CA HIS A 107 5.47 1.32 -4.19
C HIS A 107 6.00 1.58 -5.60
#